data_AF-R1GLW3-F1
#
_entry.id   AF-R1GLW3-F1
#
_cell.length_a   1.000
_cell.length_b   1.000
_cell.length_c   1.000
_cell.angle_alpha   90.00
_cell.angle_beta   90.00
_cell.angle_gamma   90.00
#
_symmetry.space_group_name_H-M   'P 1'
#
loop_
_entity.id
_entity.type
_entity.pdbx_description
1 polymer ?
#
loop_
_entity_poly.entity_id
_entity_poly.type
_entity_poly.pdbx_seq_one_letter_code
_entity_poly.pdbx_strand_id
1 'polypeptide(L)'
;MMKKLLVASGVLLLAACSSAPDPMDERIDAAIKLCQSDSAKAYSHTVDGLRVMCDSGSSYIIRGDISLEQIVEMDRVYCSSMGIRDFVSSKSGEIKLACNDGSNYVL
;
A
#
# COMPACT_ATOMS: atom_id res chain seq x y z
N MET A 1 -30.08 -8.27 52.56
CA MET A 1 -30.88 -7.39 51.68
C MET A 1 -29.97 -6.32 51.09
N MET A 2 -29.64 -6.40 49.80
CA MET A 2 -29.11 -5.25 49.03
C MET A 2 -29.48 -5.50 47.58
N LYS A 3 -30.40 -4.70 47.06
CA LYS A 3 -30.85 -4.75 45.67
C LYS A 3 -31.29 -3.35 45.25
N LYS A 4 -30.95 -3.05 43.99
CA LYS A 4 -31.40 -1.96 43.09
C LYS A 4 -30.26 -0.97 42.79
N LEU A 5 -29.59 -1.17 41.65
CA LEU A 5 -29.94 -0.67 40.31
C LEU A 5 -29.73 0.83 40.20
N LEU A 6 -28.67 1.22 39.48
CA LEU A 6 -28.63 2.44 38.69
C LEU A 6 -27.79 2.13 37.44
N VAL A 7 -28.50 1.54 36.48
CA VAL A 7 -28.16 1.56 35.06
C VAL A 7 -28.68 2.89 34.53
N ALA A 8 -27.85 3.70 33.88
CA ALA A 8 -28.17 4.34 32.61
C ALA A 8 -27.14 5.40 32.19
N SER A 9 -26.86 5.36 30.87
CA SER A 9 -26.51 6.49 30.01
C SER A 9 -25.10 7.04 30.06
N GLY A 10 -24.28 6.46 29.19
CA GLY A 10 -23.05 7.06 28.70
C GLY A 10 -22.46 6.30 27.52
N VAL A 11 -23.30 5.80 26.59
CA VAL A 11 -22.79 5.35 25.28
C VAL A 11 -22.43 6.61 24.51
N LEU A 12 -21.25 7.14 24.81
CA LEU A 12 -20.55 8.11 23.98
C LEU A 12 -20.37 7.45 22.62
N LEU A 13 -21.24 7.84 21.69
CA LEU A 13 -21.05 7.68 20.26
C LEU A 13 -19.76 8.42 19.89
N LEU A 14 -18.62 7.76 20.09
CA LEU A 14 -17.39 8.05 19.36
C LEU A 14 -17.67 7.60 17.92
N ALA A 15 -18.47 8.38 17.20
CA ALA A 15 -18.35 8.46 15.76
C ALA A 15 -16.95 9.04 15.54
N ALA A 16 -15.97 8.14 15.47
CA ALA A 16 -14.66 8.48 14.98
C ALA A 16 -14.89 8.96 13.54
N CYS A 17 -14.89 10.27 13.35
CA CYS A 17 -14.75 10.88 12.05
C CYS A 17 -13.38 10.44 11.54
N SER A 18 -13.31 9.27 10.92
CA SER A 18 -12.16 8.86 10.13
C SER A 18 -12.11 9.82 8.96
N SER A 19 -11.29 10.86 9.06
CA SER A 19 -10.94 11.67 7.89
C SER A 19 -10.38 10.72 6.83
N ALA A 20 -10.81 10.90 5.58
CA ALA A 20 -10.17 10.20 4.47
C ALA A 20 -8.66 10.51 4.49
N PRO A 21 -7.79 9.55 4.12
CA PRO A 21 -6.36 9.78 4.08
C PRO A 21 -6.02 11.03 3.28
N ASP A 22 -5.09 11.86 3.78
CA ASP A 22 -4.56 12.96 2.99
C ASP A 22 -3.80 12.37 1.79
N PRO A 23 -3.99 12.85 0.56
CA PRO A 23 -3.18 12.45 -0.59
C PRO A 23 -1.66 12.53 -0.36
N MET A 24 -1.21 13.39 0.55
CA MET A 24 0.18 13.45 0.98
C MET A 24 0.60 12.25 1.83
N ASP A 25 -0.27 11.76 2.70
CA ASP A 25 -0.02 10.57 3.53
C ASP A 25 0.08 9.33 2.65
N GLU A 26 -0.80 9.18 1.65
CA GLU A 26 -0.74 8.07 0.69
C GLU A 26 0.56 8.05 -0.13
N ARG A 27 1.06 9.24 -0.51
CA ARG A 27 2.32 9.35 -1.22
C ARG A 27 3.51 8.95 -0.35
N ILE A 28 3.54 9.42 0.89
CA ILE A 28 4.63 9.10 1.83
C ILE A 28 4.59 7.62 2.18
N ASP A 29 3.41 7.05 2.45
CA ASP A 29 3.25 5.63 2.74
C ASP A 29 3.71 4.74 1.56
N ALA A 30 3.33 5.09 0.33
CA ALA A 30 3.80 4.40 -0.87
C ALA A 30 5.32 4.51 -1.04
N ALA A 31 5.91 5.69 -0.81
CA ALA A 31 7.36 5.87 -0.87
C ALA A 31 8.08 5.00 0.18
N ILE A 32 7.59 4.98 1.42
CA ILE A 32 8.19 4.18 2.49
C ILE A 32 8.11 2.69 2.16
N LYS A 33 6.92 2.21 1.74
CA LYS A 33 6.70 0.78 1.48
C LYS A 33 7.42 0.28 0.23
N LEU A 34 7.43 1.07 -0.85
CA LEU A 34 7.95 0.63 -2.15
C LEU A 34 9.41 1.04 -2.35
N CYS A 35 9.78 2.26 -1.96
CA CYS A 35 11.11 2.82 -2.19
C CYS A 35 12.03 2.73 -0.97
N GLN A 36 11.53 2.27 0.18
CA GLN A 36 12.28 2.24 1.46
C GLN A 36 12.84 3.62 1.84
N SER A 37 12.12 4.68 1.46
CA SER A 37 12.53 6.08 1.61
C SER A 37 11.32 6.94 1.97
N ASP A 38 11.53 8.10 2.57
CA ASP A 38 10.47 9.07 2.89
C ASP A 38 9.93 9.81 1.65
N SER A 39 10.55 9.58 0.49
CA SER A 39 10.26 10.24 -0.77
C SER A 39 10.45 9.29 -1.95
N ALA A 40 9.68 9.57 -3.00
CA ALA A 40 9.82 8.93 -4.30
C ALA A 40 10.25 10.00 -5.32
N LYS A 41 11.10 9.62 -6.26
CA LYS A 41 11.53 10.47 -7.38
C LYS A 41 10.35 10.98 -8.19
N ALA A 42 9.34 10.13 -8.42
CA ALA A 42 8.08 10.53 -9.01
C ALA A 42 6.92 9.73 -8.43
N TYR A 43 5.78 10.40 -8.27
CA TYR A 43 4.53 9.82 -7.81
C TYR A 43 3.39 10.39 -8.65
N SER A 44 2.50 9.53 -9.14
CA SER A 44 1.32 9.95 -9.90
C SER A 44 0.16 9.00 -9.62
N HIS A 45 -0.94 9.57 -9.15
CA HIS A 45 -2.21 8.86 -9.02
C HIS A 45 -3.13 9.31 -10.16
N THR A 46 -3.55 8.36 -10.99
CA THR A 46 -4.42 8.59 -12.16
C THR A 46 -5.67 7.72 -12.05
N VAL A 47 -6.67 7.97 -12.90
CA VAL A 47 -7.88 7.13 -13.00
C VAL A 47 -7.55 5.66 -13.30
N ASP A 48 -6.40 5.41 -13.95
CA ASP A 48 -5.97 4.06 -14.29
C ASP A 48 -5.13 3.37 -13.21
N GLY A 49 -4.79 4.09 -12.15
CA GLY A 49 -4.02 3.57 -11.01
C GLY A 49 -2.85 4.46 -10.62
N LEU A 50 -2.02 3.89 -9.75
CA LEU A 50 -0.88 4.52 -9.10
C LEU A 50 0.42 4.21 -9.86
N ARG A 51 1.30 5.22 -10.00
CA ARG A 51 2.65 5.07 -10.52
C ARG A 51 3.66 5.66 -9.56
N VAL A 52 4.70 4.91 -9.25
CA VAL A 52 5.79 5.31 -8.36
C VAL A 52 7.12 5.00 -9.02
N MET A 53 8.05 5.96 -8.98
CA MET A 53 9.44 5.77 -9.37
C MET A 53 10.31 6.12 -8.18
N CYS A 54 11.16 5.19 -7.76
CA CYS A 54 12.10 5.37 -6.67
C CYS A 54 13.41 5.98 -7.17
N ASP A 55 14.18 6.62 -6.28
CA ASP A 55 15.52 7.11 -6.63
C ASP A 55 16.52 5.97 -6.92
N SER A 56 16.25 4.76 -6.41
CA SER A 56 16.98 3.53 -6.77
C SER A 56 16.84 3.13 -8.24
N GLY A 57 15.84 3.67 -8.94
CA GLY A 57 15.43 3.24 -10.27
C GLY A 57 14.31 2.20 -10.28
N SER A 58 13.86 1.72 -9.12
CA SER A 58 12.69 0.83 -9.05
C SER A 58 11.42 1.55 -9.53
N SER A 59 10.58 0.84 -10.29
CA SER A 59 9.39 1.39 -10.94
C SER A 59 8.15 0.53 -10.68
N TYR A 60 7.06 1.18 -10.29
CA TYR A 60 5.80 0.54 -9.96
C TYR A 60 4.66 1.15 -10.77
N ILE A 61 3.91 0.31 -11.47
CA ILE A 61 2.67 0.65 -12.16
C ILE A 61 1.57 -0.23 -11.59
N ILE A 62 0.77 0.34 -10.71
CA ILE A 62 -0.17 -0.35 -9.85
C ILE A 62 -1.58 -0.03 -10.36
N ARG A 63 -2.25 -1.03 -10.91
CA ARG A 63 -3.62 -0.97 -11.42
C ARG A 63 -4.48 -2.09 -10.84
N GLY A 64 -5.79 -1.88 -10.86
CA GLY A 64 -6.75 -2.84 -10.31
C GLY A 64 -6.72 -2.84 -8.78
N ASP A 65 -7.25 -3.90 -8.19
CA ASP A 65 -7.49 -3.99 -6.75
C ASP A 65 -6.28 -4.56 -5.98
N ILE A 66 -5.06 -4.16 -6.38
CA ILE A 66 -3.85 -4.56 -5.66
C ILE A 66 -3.40 -3.48 -4.68
N SER A 67 -3.20 -3.88 -3.42
CA SER A 67 -2.76 -2.99 -2.35
C SER A 67 -1.23 -2.93 -2.24
N LEU A 68 -0.72 -1.89 -1.57
CA LEU A 68 0.72 -1.75 -1.29
C LEU A 68 1.23 -2.92 -0.44
N GLU A 69 0.44 -3.41 0.51
CA GLU A 69 0.78 -4.55 1.37
C GLU A 69 0.94 -5.83 0.56
N GLN A 70 0.10 -6.04 -0.46
CA GLN A 70 0.25 -7.18 -1.36
C GLN A 70 1.55 -7.09 -2.14
N ILE A 71 1.94 -5.89 -2.59
CA ILE A 71 3.22 -5.69 -3.29
C ILE A 71 4.41 -5.97 -2.35
N VAL A 72 4.35 -5.51 -1.09
CA VAL A 72 5.37 -5.82 -0.07
C VAL A 72 5.45 -7.32 0.20
N GLU A 73 4.31 -8.01 0.27
CA GLU A 73 4.29 -9.46 0.42
C GLU A 73 4.89 -10.16 -0.81
N MET A 74 4.65 -9.65 -2.01
CA MET A 74 5.27 -10.16 -3.24
C MET A 74 6.78 -9.97 -3.25
N ASP A 75 7.29 -8.84 -2.76
CA ASP A 75 8.73 -8.64 -2.55
C ASP A 75 9.31 -9.71 -1.61
N ARG A 76 8.60 -10.01 -0.51
CA ARG A 76 8.99 -11.05 0.44
C ARG A 76 9.00 -12.45 -0.18
N VAL A 77 7.95 -12.82 -0.91
CA VAL A 77 7.74 -14.17 -1.43
C VAL A 77 8.58 -14.45 -2.67
N TYR A 78 8.64 -13.51 -3.61
CA TYR A 78 9.27 -13.71 -4.92
C TYR A 78 10.68 -13.12 -5.00
N CYS A 79 10.92 -11.97 -4.37
CA CYS A 79 12.21 -11.28 -4.43
C CYS A 79 13.09 -11.50 -3.19
N SER A 80 12.67 -12.37 -2.26
CA SER A 80 13.37 -12.63 -0.99
C SER A 80 13.70 -11.36 -0.20
N SER A 81 12.84 -10.35 -0.27
CA SER A 81 13.04 -9.02 0.32
C SER A 81 14.29 -8.27 -0.16
N MET A 82 14.87 -8.63 -1.31
CA MET A 82 15.96 -7.88 -1.94
C MET A 82 15.46 -6.67 -2.74
N GLY A 83 14.15 -6.48 -2.82
CA GLY A 83 13.51 -5.38 -3.50
C GLY A 83 13.06 -5.75 -4.91
N ILE A 84 11.94 -5.13 -5.28
CA ILE A 84 11.36 -5.17 -6.61
C ILE A 84 12.02 -4.08 -7.45
N ARG A 85 12.48 -4.45 -8.65
CA ARG A 85 12.96 -3.50 -9.65
C ARG A 85 11.81 -2.97 -10.49
N ASP A 86 11.00 -3.86 -11.05
CA ASP A 86 9.87 -3.49 -11.91
C ASP A 86 8.60 -4.22 -11.46
N PHE A 87 7.54 -3.47 -11.19
CA PHE A 87 6.23 -3.98 -10.86
C PHE A 87 5.19 -3.42 -11.81
N VAL A 88 4.40 -4.28 -12.45
CA VAL A 88 3.26 -3.87 -13.26
C VAL A 88 2.06 -4.77 -12.97
N SER A 89 0.95 -4.20 -12.53
CA SER A 89 -0.33 -4.90 -12.48
C SER A 89 -1.33 -4.35 -13.51
N SER A 90 -2.28 -5.20 -13.88
CA SER A 90 -3.39 -4.88 -14.79
C SER A 90 -4.73 -4.91 -14.06
N LYS A 91 -5.75 -4.24 -14.63
CA LYS A 91 -7.13 -4.29 -14.09
C LYS A 91 -7.73 -5.71 -14.15
N SER A 92 -7.20 -6.59 -15.01
CA SER A 92 -7.61 -7.99 -15.15
C SER A 92 -6.89 -8.95 -14.18
N GLY A 93 -5.96 -8.45 -13.36
CA GLY A 93 -5.26 -9.25 -12.34
C GLY A 93 -3.91 -9.83 -12.77
N GLU A 94 -3.50 -9.70 -14.04
CA GLU A 94 -2.15 -10.08 -14.47
C GLU A 94 -1.12 -9.19 -13.77
N ILE A 95 -0.08 -9.80 -13.21
CA ILE A 95 1.04 -9.11 -12.57
C ILE A 95 2.37 -9.51 -13.23
N LYS A 96 3.20 -8.53 -13.54
CA LYS A 96 4.60 -8.71 -13.95
C LYS A 96 5.50 -8.15 -12.87
N LEU A 97 6.44 -8.97 -12.44
CA LEU A 97 7.34 -8.68 -11.35
C LEU A 97 8.78 -8.98 -11.78
N ALA A 98 9.68 -8.04 -11.61
CA ALA A 98 11.11 -8.24 -11.79
C ALA A 98 11.85 -7.83 -10.52
N CYS A 99 12.67 -8.72 -9.98
CA CYS A 99 13.40 -8.50 -8.73
C CYS A 99 14.81 -7.93 -9.00
N ASN A 100 15.40 -7.31 -7.98
CA ASN A 100 16.76 -6.75 -8.07
C ASN A 100 17.85 -7.81 -8.33
N ASP A 101 17.60 -9.07 -8.00
CA ASP A 101 18.50 -10.20 -8.28
C ASP A 101 18.46 -10.69 -9.73
N GLY A 102 17.58 -10.12 -10.56
CA GLY A 102 17.42 -10.48 -11.97
C GLY A 102 16.33 -11.51 -12.27
N SER A 103 15.67 -12.07 -11.24
CA SER A 103 14.52 -12.97 -11.44
C SER A 103 13.29 -12.21 -11.97
N ASN A 104 12.43 -12.91 -12.72
CA ASN A 104 11.24 -12.34 -13.35
C ASN A 104 10.05 -13.31 -13.27
N TYR A 105 8.86 -12.79 -13.00
CA TYR A 105 7.64 -13.56 -12.81
C TYR A 105 6.46 -12.91 -13.56
N VAL A 106 5.55 -13.75 -14.03
CA VAL A 106 4.22 -13.38 -14.54
C VAL A 106 3.20 -14.20 -13.77
N LEU A 107 2.29 -13.52 -13.08
CA LEU A 107 1.29 -14.11 -12.17
C LEU A 107 -0.12 -13.79 -12.63
#